data_AF-A0A938HGK4-F1
#
_entry.id   AF-A0A938HGK4-F1
#
_cell.length_a   1.000
_cell.length_b   1.000
_cell.length_c   1.000
_cell.angle_alpha   90.00
_cell.angle_beta   90.00
_cell.angle_gamma   90.00
#
_symmetry.space_group_name_H-M   'P 1'
#
loop_
_entity.id
_entity.type
_entity.pdbx_description
1 polymer ?
#
loop_
_entity_poly.entity_id
_entity_poly.type
_entity_poly.pdbx_seq_one_letter_code
_entity_poly.pdbx_strand_id
1 'polypeptide(L)'
;MQLKNSFWQQIFLSVYVICFGAGLFQWGQIHDDFDNQNFTKALFQGILVGYVYFGFQTKLHWRTGWLDKVHFLVPIALYLMTYQAVFPFLWFWTLLLLQLLLLLTYDNSNVAWRRIPILKNMLIATMWFIQLNLIPALAGADNLAFAPFFIFYLALSIQVDIEDIEEDTGKIKTLAALLGKDAASYLVVFLLSLFAFIIGLPWVWILLGFLVIKREFTLPKRSYDALLFVLGLYFLLR
;
A
#
# COMPACT_ATOMS: atom_id res chain seq x y z
N MET A 1 9.74 -18.36 13.29
CA MET A 1 8.35 -18.65 13.70
C MET A 1 7.43 -18.04 12.66
N GLN A 2 6.94 -18.83 11.70
CA GLN A 2 6.05 -18.31 10.64
C GLN A 2 4.69 -18.00 11.27
N LEU A 3 4.30 -16.73 11.33
CA LEU A 3 2.93 -16.32 11.65
C LEU A 3 2.01 -16.85 10.55
N LYS A 4 1.56 -18.11 10.71
CA LYS A 4 0.62 -18.85 9.85
C LYS A 4 -0.79 -18.27 9.85
N ASN A 5 -1.03 -17.18 10.58
CA ASN A 5 -2.36 -16.66 10.82
C ASN A 5 -2.56 -15.39 9.98
N SER A 6 -3.29 -15.51 8.86
CA SER A 6 -3.58 -14.42 7.94
C SER A 6 -4.19 -13.22 8.64
N PHE A 7 -4.93 -13.43 9.74
CA PHE A 7 -5.52 -12.38 10.54
C PHE A 7 -4.48 -11.39 11.13
N TRP A 8 -3.45 -11.92 11.80
CA TRP A 8 -2.42 -11.07 12.44
C TRP A 8 -1.61 -10.28 11.41
N GLN A 9 -1.33 -10.87 10.25
CA GLN A 9 -0.63 -10.18 9.16
C GLN A 9 -1.41 -8.95 8.69
N GLN A 10 -2.74 -9.04 8.62
CA GLN A 10 -3.57 -7.92 8.18
C GLN A 10 -3.74 -6.85 9.25
N ILE A 11 -3.73 -7.23 10.53
CA ILE A 11 -3.64 -6.27 11.64
C ILE A 11 -2.32 -5.49 11.54
N PHE A 12 -1.19 -6.18 11.37
CA PHE A 12 0.11 -5.50 11.21
C PHE A 12 0.13 -4.58 10.00
N LEU A 13 -0.43 -5.02 8.86
CA LEU A 13 -0.56 -4.17 7.68
C LEU A 13 -1.38 -2.91 8.00
N SER A 14 -2.54 -3.04 8.65
CA SER A 14 -3.33 -1.87 9.08
C SER A 14 -2.47 -0.93 9.93
N VAL A 15 -1.77 -1.44 10.94
CA VAL A 15 -0.91 -0.61 11.81
C VAL A 15 0.19 0.09 11.03
N TYR A 16 0.84 -0.59 10.08
CA TYR A 16 1.88 0.00 9.24
C TYR A 16 1.30 1.11 8.35
N VAL A 17 0.12 0.90 7.77
CA VAL A 17 -0.56 1.90 6.95
C VAL A 17 -1.03 3.09 7.79
N ILE A 18 -1.50 2.88 9.02
CA ILE A 18 -1.88 3.97 9.94
C ILE A 18 -0.65 4.82 10.25
N CYS A 19 0.46 4.20 10.65
CA CYS A 19 1.69 4.93 10.95
C CYS A 19 2.23 5.67 9.73
N PHE A 20 2.22 5.02 8.57
CA PHE A 20 2.64 5.62 7.32
C PHE A 20 1.75 6.78 6.90
N GLY A 21 0.43 6.61 6.96
CA GLY A 21 -0.55 7.65 6.66
C GLY A 21 -0.41 8.84 7.59
N ALA A 22 -0.22 8.62 8.90
CA ALA A 22 0.02 9.68 9.86
C ALA A 22 1.30 10.46 9.51
N GLY A 23 2.39 9.75 9.20
CA GLY A 23 3.63 10.35 8.72
C GLY A 23 3.45 11.11 7.40
N LEU A 24 2.68 10.58 6.44
CA LEU A 24 2.36 11.28 5.20
C LEU A 24 1.63 12.58 5.49
N PHE A 25 0.58 12.58 6.31
CA PHE A 25 -0.13 13.81 6.64
C PHE A 25 0.78 14.82 7.35
N GLN A 26 1.65 14.38 8.25
CA GLN A 26 2.65 15.28 8.87
C GLN A 26 3.61 15.86 7.83
N TRP A 27 4.18 15.02 6.97
CA TRP A 27 5.11 15.45 5.92
C TRP A 27 4.45 16.35 4.87
N GLY A 28 3.17 16.11 4.58
CA GLY A 28 2.40 16.82 3.57
C GLY A 28 1.87 18.19 4.03
N GLN A 29 1.88 18.48 5.33
CA GLN A 29 1.43 19.77 5.84
C GLN A 29 2.57 20.78 5.98
N ILE A 30 2.22 22.06 5.83
CA ILE A 30 3.12 23.22 6.01
C ILE A 30 3.11 23.69 7.48
N HIS A 31 2.17 23.22 8.30
CA HIS A 31 2.03 23.60 9.70
C HIS A 31 2.53 22.47 10.59
N ASP A 32 3.30 22.81 11.63
CA ASP A 32 4.06 21.87 12.45
C ASP A 32 3.19 20.94 13.32
N ASP A 33 1.91 21.26 13.53
CA ASP A 33 1.04 20.53 14.46
C ASP A 33 0.22 19.42 13.77
N PHE A 34 0.57 18.17 14.07
CA PHE A 34 -0.24 17.00 13.74
C PHE A 34 -1.57 17.03 14.49
N ASP A 35 -2.65 17.46 13.83
CA ASP A 35 -3.97 17.50 14.44
C ASP A 35 -4.69 16.12 14.45
N ASN A 36 -5.58 15.94 15.42
CA ASN A 36 -6.46 14.78 15.60
C ASN A 36 -7.26 14.42 14.34
N GLN A 37 -7.59 15.41 13.50
CA GLN A 37 -8.25 15.16 12.23
C GLN A 37 -7.38 14.32 11.29
N ASN A 38 -6.10 14.66 11.14
CA ASN A 38 -5.15 13.94 10.28
C ASN A 38 -4.88 12.53 10.79
N PHE A 39 -4.76 12.37 12.11
CA PHE A 39 -4.67 11.05 12.73
C PHE A 39 -5.90 10.20 12.42
N THR A 40 -7.09 10.78 12.52
CA THR A 40 -8.35 10.08 12.22
C THR A 40 -8.39 9.66 10.75
N LYS A 41 -7.89 10.50 9.82
CA LYS A 41 -7.79 10.12 8.40
C LYS A 41 -6.87 8.92 8.20
N ALA A 42 -5.68 8.96 8.80
CA ALA A 42 -4.72 7.86 8.73
C ALA A 42 -5.26 6.56 9.35
N LEU A 43 -5.94 6.67 10.49
CA LEU A 43 -6.56 5.55 11.20
C LEU A 43 -7.58 4.84 10.32
N PHE A 44 -8.56 5.58 9.77
CA PHE A 44 -9.64 4.96 9.00
C PHE A 44 -9.19 4.51 7.61
N GLN A 45 -8.19 5.17 7.01
CA GLN A 45 -7.52 4.66 5.81
C GLN A 45 -6.82 3.32 6.06
N GLY A 46 -6.04 3.21 7.14
CA GLY A 46 -5.32 1.97 7.43
C GLY A 46 -6.26 0.82 7.79
N ILE A 47 -7.34 1.09 8.54
CA ILE A 47 -8.39 0.10 8.81
C ILE A 47 -9.04 -0.37 7.49
N LEU A 48 -9.39 0.55 6.59
CA LEU A 48 -9.96 0.20 5.29
C LEU A 48 -9.01 -0.68 4.46
N VAL A 49 -7.74 -0.29 4.34
CA VAL A 49 -6.74 -1.03 3.56
C VAL A 49 -6.55 -2.45 4.12
N GLY A 50 -6.29 -2.60 5.41
CA GLY A 50 -6.08 -3.93 5.99
C GLY A 50 -7.34 -4.80 5.91
N TYR A 51 -8.54 -4.22 6.03
CA TYR A 51 -9.79 -4.96 5.88
C TYR A 51 -10.03 -5.41 4.43
N VAL A 52 -9.75 -4.56 3.44
CA VAL A 52 -9.81 -4.94 2.01
C VAL A 52 -8.87 -6.11 1.74
N TYR A 53 -7.61 -6.03 2.18
CA TYR A 53 -6.64 -7.11 2.00
C TYR A 53 -7.04 -8.40 2.72
N PHE A 54 -7.61 -8.30 3.92
CA PHE A 54 -8.17 -9.45 4.64
C PHE A 54 -9.32 -10.10 3.86
N GLY A 55 -10.27 -9.31 3.34
CA GLY A 55 -11.41 -9.79 2.56
C GLY A 55 -11.01 -10.47 1.25
N PHE A 56 -9.94 -10.01 0.61
CA PHE A 56 -9.35 -10.64 -0.57
C PHE A 56 -8.70 -11.99 -0.24
N GLN A 57 -7.84 -12.01 0.78
CA GLN A 57 -7.07 -13.21 1.13
C GLN A 57 -7.96 -14.36 1.63
N THR A 58 -9.02 -14.05 2.38
CA THR A 58 -9.93 -15.04 2.95
C THR A 58 -11.11 -15.41 2.03
N LYS A 59 -11.25 -14.73 0.88
CA LYS A 59 -12.44 -14.81 0.00
C LYS A 59 -13.75 -14.66 0.78
N LEU A 60 -13.73 -13.86 1.85
CA LEU A 60 -14.85 -13.71 2.79
C LEU A 60 -16.13 -13.28 2.05
N HIS A 61 -15.99 -12.43 1.04
CA HIS A 61 -17.07 -11.95 0.16
C HIS A 61 -17.88 -13.05 -0.58
N TRP A 62 -17.33 -14.26 -0.75
CA TRP A 62 -18.03 -15.41 -1.37
C TRP A 62 -18.72 -16.33 -0.36
N ARG A 63 -18.33 -16.31 0.92
CA ARG A 63 -18.66 -17.37 1.88
C ARG A 63 -19.60 -16.96 3.01
N THR A 64 -19.97 -15.69 3.11
CA THR A 64 -20.64 -15.17 4.31
C THR A 64 -22.06 -14.65 4.08
N GLY A 65 -22.88 -14.73 5.13
CA GLY A 65 -24.29 -14.32 5.13
C GLY A 65 -24.47 -12.80 5.06
N TRP A 66 -25.72 -12.32 4.97
CA TRP A 66 -26.01 -10.88 4.80
C TRP A 66 -25.53 -10.01 5.99
N LEU A 67 -25.56 -10.54 7.22
CA LEU A 67 -25.07 -9.85 8.42
C LEU A 67 -23.55 -9.66 8.39
N ASP A 68 -22.81 -10.67 7.93
CA ASP A 68 -21.36 -10.56 7.78
C ASP A 68 -20.96 -9.54 6.71
N LYS A 69 -21.82 -9.32 5.69
CA LYS A 69 -21.64 -8.27 4.67
C LYS A 69 -21.73 -6.86 5.27
N VAL A 70 -22.48 -6.68 6.37
CA VAL A 70 -22.57 -5.38 7.07
C VAL A 70 -21.23 -5.00 7.69
N HIS A 71 -20.45 -5.96 8.17
CA HIS A 71 -19.09 -5.70 8.69
C HIS A 71 -18.15 -5.12 7.61
N PHE A 72 -18.39 -5.39 6.31
CA PHE A 72 -17.64 -4.77 5.23
C PHE A 72 -18.00 -3.30 5.00
N LEU A 73 -19.20 -2.89 5.39
CA LEU A 73 -19.64 -1.50 5.24
C LEU A 73 -19.03 -0.60 6.31
N VAL A 74 -18.62 -1.14 7.46
CA VAL A 74 -18.10 -0.34 8.57
C VAL A 74 -16.80 0.40 8.20
N PRO A 75 -15.72 -0.25 7.70
CA PRO A 75 -14.52 0.47 7.28
C PRO A 75 -14.78 1.47 6.15
N ILE A 76 -15.71 1.16 5.25
CA ILE A 76 -16.12 2.05 4.16
C ILE A 76 -16.83 3.29 4.73
N ALA A 77 -17.78 3.11 5.64
CA ALA A 77 -18.51 4.20 6.27
C ALA A 77 -17.58 5.12 7.07
N LEU A 78 -16.64 4.54 7.84
CA LEU A 78 -15.62 5.31 8.57
C LEU A 78 -14.77 6.14 7.61
N TYR A 79 -14.28 5.53 6.52
CA TYR A 79 -13.51 6.25 5.51
C TYR A 79 -14.32 7.37 4.84
N LEU A 80 -15.58 7.12 4.49
CA LEU A 80 -16.46 8.13 3.90
C LEU A 80 -16.72 9.28 4.87
N MET A 81 -16.91 8.99 6.16
CA MET A 81 -17.08 10.02 7.20
C MET A 81 -15.86 10.96 7.28
N THR A 82 -14.64 10.43 7.18
CA THR A 82 -13.41 11.23 7.13
C THR A 82 -13.38 12.23 5.97
N TYR A 83 -13.90 11.81 4.82
CA TYR A 83 -13.86 12.58 3.58
C TYR A 83 -15.21 13.22 3.23
N GLN A 84 -16.10 13.41 4.22
CA GLN A 84 -17.43 13.97 4.01
C GLN A 84 -17.40 15.35 3.30
N ALA A 85 -16.38 16.15 3.58
CA ALA A 85 -16.22 17.49 3.00
C ALA A 85 -16.03 17.45 1.48
N VAL A 86 -15.54 16.34 0.92
CA VAL A 86 -15.29 16.20 -0.52
C VAL A 86 -16.42 15.46 -1.28
N PHE A 87 -17.52 15.11 -0.62
CA PHE A 87 -18.68 14.49 -1.26
C PHE A 87 -19.30 15.32 -2.40
N PRO A 88 -19.34 16.67 -2.36
CA PRO A 88 -19.87 17.44 -3.48
C PRO A 88 -19.06 17.31 -4.77
N PHE A 89 -17.83 16.80 -4.71
CA PHE A 89 -16.94 16.79 -5.86
C PHE A 89 -16.98 15.45 -6.62
N LEU A 90 -17.21 15.52 -7.93
CA LEU A 90 -17.31 14.35 -8.81
C LEU A 90 -16.02 13.52 -8.86
N TRP A 91 -14.86 14.18 -8.73
CA TRP A 91 -13.56 13.50 -8.76
C TRP A 91 -13.44 12.44 -7.66
N PHE A 92 -14.00 12.70 -6.48
CA PHE A 92 -13.92 11.79 -5.33
C PHE A 92 -14.61 10.47 -5.63
N TRP A 93 -15.86 10.56 -6.10
CA TRP A 93 -16.65 9.40 -6.50
C TRP A 93 -16.05 8.66 -7.70
N THR A 94 -15.46 9.41 -8.64
CA THR A 94 -14.81 8.83 -9.83
C THR A 94 -13.57 8.02 -9.45
N LEU A 95 -12.75 8.53 -8.53
CA LEU A 95 -11.57 7.81 -8.03
C LEU A 95 -11.96 6.56 -7.24
N LEU A 96 -13.00 6.64 -6.39
CA LEU A 96 -13.50 5.46 -5.66
C LEU A 96 -14.11 4.42 -6.60
N LEU A 97 -14.86 4.85 -7.61
CA LEU A 97 -15.41 3.95 -8.63
C LEU A 97 -14.29 3.29 -9.43
N LEU A 98 -13.26 4.05 -9.83
CA LEU A 98 -12.09 3.50 -10.51
C LEU A 98 -11.40 2.44 -9.64
N GLN A 99 -11.14 2.74 -8.37
CA GLN A 99 -10.55 1.77 -7.45
C GLN A 99 -11.42 0.51 -7.30
N LEU A 100 -12.74 0.67 -7.16
CA LEU A 100 -13.66 -0.48 -7.07
C LEU A 100 -13.63 -1.32 -8.35
N LEU A 101 -13.66 -0.70 -9.53
CA LEU A 101 -13.58 -1.40 -10.81
C LEU A 101 -12.26 -2.15 -10.95
N LEU A 102 -11.14 -1.51 -10.59
CA LEU A 102 -9.82 -2.16 -10.59
C LEU A 102 -9.82 -3.35 -9.63
N LEU A 103 -10.35 -3.18 -8.42
CA LEU A 103 -10.44 -4.21 -7.40
C LEU A 103 -11.27 -5.42 -7.85
N LEU A 104 -12.44 -5.19 -8.44
CA LEU A 104 -13.35 -6.23 -8.93
C LEU A 104 -12.83 -6.94 -10.18
N THR A 105 -12.11 -6.23 -11.05
CA THR A 105 -11.56 -6.79 -12.28
C THR A 105 -10.18 -7.42 -12.08
N TYR A 106 -9.50 -7.12 -10.96
CA TYR A 106 -8.14 -7.58 -10.67
C TYR A 106 -8.01 -9.11 -10.73
N ASP A 107 -8.90 -9.84 -10.05
CA ASP A 107 -8.90 -11.31 -10.00
C ASP A 107 -9.97 -11.95 -10.90
N ASN A 108 -10.66 -11.14 -11.74
CA ASN A 108 -11.72 -11.64 -12.62
C ASN A 108 -11.11 -12.45 -13.77
N SER A 109 -11.60 -13.68 -13.95
CA SER A 109 -11.14 -14.64 -14.96
C SER A 109 -11.23 -14.12 -16.40
N ASN A 110 -12.15 -13.19 -16.67
CA ASN A 110 -12.41 -12.68 -18.02
C ASN A 110 -11.46 -11.55 -18.45
N VAL A 111 -10.93 -10.75 -17.52
CA VAL A 111 -10.09 -9.59 -17.86
C VAL A 111 -8.65 -9.75 -17.36
N ALA A 112 -8.39 -10.68 -16.44
CA ALA A 112 -7.06 -11.23 -16.11
C ALA A 112 -5.91 -10.21 -15.99
N TRP A 113 -6.18 -8.97 -15.54
CA TRP A 113 -5.16 -7.91 -15.40
C TRP A 113 -3.99 -8.37 -14.52
N ARG A 114 -4.28 -9.16 -13.48
CA ARG A 114 -3.30 -9.80 -12.60
C ARG A 114 -2.30 -10.72 -13.32
N ARG A 115 -2.67 -11.26 -14.49
CA ARG A 115 -1.79 -12.14 -15.29
C ARG A 115 -0.81 -11.39 -16.18
N ILE A 116 -0.98 -10.07 -16.31
CA ILE A 116 -0.07 -9.23 -17.09
C ILE A 116 1.05 -8.73 -16.15
N PRO A 117 2.30 -9.20 -16.32
CA PRO A 117 3.40 -9.06 -15.36
C PRO A 117 3.68 -7.65 -14.84
N ILE A 118 3.70 -6.65 -15.75
CA ILE A 118 4.00 -5.26 -15.41
C ILE A 118 2.75 -4.54 -14.90
N LEU A 119 1.62 -4.85 -15.54
CA LEU A 119 0.38 -4.15 -15.30
C LEU A 119 -0.18 -4.44 -13.91
N LYS A 120 0.01 -5.67 -13.39
CA LYS A 120 -0.29 -6.01 -11.99
C LYS A 120 0.32 -4.99 -11.02
N ASN A 121 1.62 -4.76 -11.12
CA ASN A 121 2.40 -3.94 -10.19
C ASN A 121 2.06 -2.46 -10.35
N MET A 122 1.87 -2.02 -11.60
CA MET A 122 1.39 -0.67 -11.91
C MET A 122 0.01 -0.39 -11.32
N LEU A 123 -0.93 -1.34 -11.44
CA LEU A 123 -2.27 -1.22 -10.87
C LEU A 123 -2.24 -1.19 -9.34
N ILE A 124 -1.44 -2.06 -8.70
CA ILE A 124 -1.27 -2.04 -7.24
C ILE A 124 -0.71 -0.67 -6.80
N ALA A 125 0.40 -0.22 -7.40
CA ALA A 125 1.00 1.07 -7.08
C ALA A 125 0.02 2.24 -7.27
N THR A 126 -0.79 2.18 -8.34
CA THR A 126 -1.83 3.19 -8.63
C THR A 126 -2.91 3.19 -7.55
N MET A 127 -3.42 2.02 -7.14
CA MET A 127 -4.44 1.93 -6.09
C MET A 127 -3.94 2.52 -4.77
N TRP A 128 -2.71 2.19 -4.37
CA TRP A 128 -2.07 2.74 -3.18
C TRP A 128 -1.87 4.25 -3.27
N PHE A 129 -1.35 4.75 -4.39
CA PHE A 129 -1.15 6.17 -4.61
C PHE A 129 -2.47 6.95 -4.59
N ILE A 130 -3.53 6.44 -5.24
CA ILE A 130 -4.84 7.10 -5.19
C ILE A 130 -5.33 7.20 -3.75
N GLN A 131 -5.20 6.12 -2.99
CA GLN A 131 -5.76 6.00 -1.64
C GLN A 131 -5.03 6.85 -0.60
N LEU A 132 -3.70 6.83 -0.62
CA LEU A 132 -2.86 7.43 0.42
C LEU A 132 -2.28 8.79 0.04
N ASN A 133 -2.31 9.16 -1.23
CA ASN A 133 -1.73 10.42 -1.71
C ASN A 133 -2.75 11.28 -2.44
N LEU A 134 -3.35 10.78 -3.52
CA LEU A 134 -4.15 11.63 -4.41
C LEU A 134 -5.45 12.11 -3.76
N ILE A 135 -6.24 11.22 -3.16
CA ILE A 135 -7.48 11.62 -2.47
C ILE A 135 -7.16 12.57 -1.29
N PRO A 136 -6.20 12.26 -0.40
CA PRO A 136 -5.73 13.20 0.61
C PRO A 136 -5.31 14.57 0.07
N ALA A 137 -4.54 14.59 -1.02
CA ALA A 137 -4.05 15.83 -1.61
C ALA A 137 -5.18 16.70 -2.12
N LEU A 138 -6.08 16.13 -2.92
CA LEU A 138 -7.26 16.84 -3.44
C LEU A 138 -8.26 17.23 -2.34
N ALA A 139 -8.17 16.61 -1.15
CA ALA A 139 -8.95 16.95 0.04
C ALA A 139 -8.26 18.00 0.95
N GLY A 140 -7.16 18.63 0.49
CA GLY A 140 -6.51 19.76 1.16
C GLY A 140 -5.12 19.47 1.75
N ALA A 141 -4.51 18.32 1.46
CA ALA A 141 -3.11 18.02 1.83
C ALA A 141 -2.19 18.10 0.61
N ASP A 142 -2.16 19.25 -0.06
CA ASP A 142 -1.70 19.43 -1.45
C ASP A 142 -0.31 18.84 -1.75
N ASN A 143 0.64 18.91 -0.81
CA ASN A 143 1.99 18.37 -0.99
C ASN A 143 2.01 16.84 -1.13
N LEU A 144 0.92 16.14 -0.80
CA LEU A 144 0.80 14.70 -0.97
C LEU A 144 0.64 14.26 -2.42
N ALA A 145 0.28 15.15 -3.35
CA ALA A 145 0.25 14.86 -4.79
C ALA A 145 1.66 14.77 -5.40
N PHE A 146 2.52 13.97 -4.78
CA PHE A 146 3.95 13.88 -5.08
C PHE A 146 4.29 12.53 -5.72
N ALA A 147 4.60 12.56 -7.01
CA ALA A 147 4.84 11.38 -7.84
C ALA A 147 5.86 10.36 -7.27
N PRO A 148 6.92 10.74 -6.52
CA PRO A 148 7.83 9.78 -5.93
C PRO A 148 7.18 8.73 -5.01
N PHE A 149 6.06 9.02 -4.34
CA PHE A 149 5.35 7.99 -3.57
C PHE A 149 4.82 6.85 -4.45
N PHE A 150 4.47 7.13 -5.71
CA PHE A 150 4.13 6.08 -6.67
C PHE A 150 5.31 5.12 -6.91
N ILE A 151 6.53 5.66 -7.04
CA ILE A 151 7.76 4.87 -7.22
C ILE A 151 7.97 3.94 -6.02
N PHE A 152 7.73 4.45 -4.82
CA PHE A 152 7.82 3.67 -3.58
C PHE A 152 6.81 2.50 -3.56
N TYR A 153 5.53 2.74 -3.87
CA TYR A 153 4.54 1.65 -3.94
C TYR A 153 4.83 0.65 -5.06
N LEU A 154 5.36 1.11 -6.20
CA LEU A 154 5.79 0.24 -7.28
C LEU A 154 6.90 -0.69 -6.82
N ALA A 155 7.91 -0.17 -6.11
CA ALA A 155 8.99 -0.98 -5.55
C ALA A 155 8.48 -2.05 -4.58
N LEU A 156 7.58 -1.67 -3.65
CA LEU A 156 6.97 -2.62 -2.71
C LEU A 156 6.17 -3.72 -3.42
N SER A 157 5.39 -3.36 -4.45
CA SER A 157 4.61 -4.37 -5.19
C SER A 157 5.50 -5.37 -5.96
N ILE A 158 6.62 -4.93 -6.53
CA ILE A 158 7.61 -5.83 -7.16
C ILE A 158 8.27 -6.72 -6.11
N GLN A 159 8.56 -6.18 -4.93
CA GLN A 159 9.15 -6.97 -3.85
C GLN A 159 8.23 -8.09 -3.37
N VAL A 160 6.92 -7.84 -3.25
CA VAL A 160 5.95 -8.89 -2.94
C VAL A 160 5.97 -9.99 -4.01
N ASP A 161 6.04 -9.62 -5.30
CA ASP A 161 6.16 -10.61 -6.37
C ASP A 161 7.44 -11.44 -6.30
N ILE A 162 8.55 -10.88 -5.81
CA ILE A 162 9.81 -11.60 -5.61
C ILE A 162 9.67 -12.66 -4.51
N GLU A 163 8.98 -12.32 -3.43
CA GLU A 163 8.70 -13.24 -2.32
C GLU A 163 7.73 -14.35 -2.74
N ASP A 164 6.84 -14.07 -3.67
CA ASP A 164 5.81 -14.98 -4.16
C ASP A 164 6.23 -15.81 -5.39
N ILE A 165 7.45 -15.66 -5.93
CA ILE A 165 7.89 -16.36 -7.16
C ILE A 165 7.62 -17.87 -7.09
N GLU A 166 8.00 -18.53 -5.98
CA GLU A 166 7.83 -19.99 -5.83
C GLU A 166 6.34 -20.38 -5.75
N GLU A 167 5.50 -19.56 -5.12
CA GLU A 167 4.06 -19.82 -4.97
C GLU A 167 3.26 -19.55 -6.26
N ASP A 168 3.72 -18.58 -7.06
CA ASP A 168 3.13 -18.14 -8.33
C ASP A 168 3.60 -18.96 -9.54
N THR A 169 4.67 -19.76 -9.38
CA THR A 169 5.23 -20.61 -10.44
C THR A 169 4.15 -21.54 -11.02
N GLY A 170 3.93 -21.44 -12.34
CA GLY A 170 2.91 -22.22 -13.06
C GLY A 170 1.47 -21.69 -12.96
N LYS A 171 1.22 -20.62 -12.19
CA LYS A 171 -0.13 -20.02 -12.03
C LYS A 171 -0.23 -18.64 -12.67
N ILE A 172 0.79 -17.78 -12.45
CA ILE A 172 0.78 -16.38 -12.85
C ILE A 172 2.19 -15.99 -13.31
N LYS A 173 2.29 -15.20 -14.38
CA LYS A 173 3.57 -14.61 -14.82
C LYS A 173 3.69 -13.21 -14.23
N THR A 174 4.62 -13.01 -13.31
CA THR A 174 4.91 -11.70 -12.67
C THR A 174 6.15 -11.05 -13.29
N LEU A 175 6.34 -9.73 -13.06
CA LEU A 175 7.55 -9.04 -13.52
C LEU A 175 8.80 -9.66 -12.88
N ALA A 176 8.72 -10.03 -11.60
CA ALA A 176 9.79 -10.71 -10.89
C ALA A 176 10.14 -12.07 -11.52
N ALA A 177 9.13 -12.85 -11.93
CA ALA A 177 9.35 -14.11 -12.62
C ALA A 177 9.95 -13.94 -14.04
N LEU A 178 9.64 -12.83 -14.72
CA LEU A 178 10.23 -12.51 -16.04
C LEU A 178 11.70 -12.11 -15.96
N LEU A 179 12.04 -11.24 -15.00
CA LEU A 179 13.40 -10.73 -14.84
C LEU A 179 14.32 -11.74 -14.14
N GLY A 180 13.73 -12.65 -13.35
CA GLY A 180 14.46 -13.46 -12.38
C GLY A 180 14.65 -12.72 -11.06
N LYS A 181 14.77 -13.50 -9.98
CA LYS A 181 14.84 -13.02 -8.60
C LYS A 181 15.90 -11.93 -8.40
N ASP A 182 17.09 -12.13 -8.95
CA ASP A 182 18.23 -11.22 -8.74
C ASP A 182 18.04 -9.88 -9.45
N ALA A 183 17.68 -9.89 -10.73
CA ALA A 183 17.44 -8.67 -11.50
C ALA A 183 16.24 -7.88 -10.97
N ALA A 184 15.16 -8.57 -10.59
CA ALA A 184 14.01 -7.94 -9.94
C ALA A 184 14.40 -7.30 -8.60
N SER A 185 15.27 -7.95 -7.81
CA SER A 185 15.76 -7.39 -6.56
C SER A 185 16.59 -6.12 -6.78
N TYR A 186 17.44 -6.08 -7.82
CA TYR A 186 18.17 -4.87 -8.18
C TYR A 186 17.24 -3.74 -8.60
N LEU A 187 16.18 -4.06 -9.35
CA LEU A 187 15.16 -3.07 -9.71
C LEU A 187 14.46 -2.50 -8.48
N VAL A 188 14.04 -3.33 -7.51
CA VAL A 188 13.45 -2.88 -6.24
C VAL A 188 14.39 -1.93 -5.51
N VAL A 189 15.66 -2.34 -5.33
CA VAL A 189 16.67 -1.49 -4.68
C VAL A 189 16.79 -0.17 -5.43
N PHE A 190 16.95 -0.17 -6.75
CA PHE A 190 17.03 1.03 -7.58
C PHE A 190 15.82 1.97 -7.42
N LEU A 191 14.60 1.44 -7.41
CA LEU A 191 13.39 2.26 -7.25
C LEU A 191 13.30 2.87 -5.84
N LEU A 192 13.58 2.09 -4.79
CA LEU A 192 13.66 2.61 -3.42
C LEU A 192 14.77 3.64 -3.28
N SER A 193 15.86 3.45 -4.03
CA SER A 193 16.99 4.37 -4.08
C SER A 193 16.61 5.72 -4.66
N LEU A 194 15.97 5.67 -5.82
CA LEU A 194 15.48 6.84 -6.52
C LEU A 194 14.46 7.59 -5.65
N PHE A 195 13.53 6.87 -5.01
CA PHE A 195 12.59 7.47 -4.07
C PHE A 195 13.29 8.20 -2.91
N ALA A 196 14.22 7.52 -2.23
CA ALA A 196 14.95 8.09 -1.09
C ALA A 196 15.78 9.31 -1.49
N PHE A 197 16.40 9.29 -2.68
CA PHE A 197 17.13 10.41 -3.24
C PHE A 197 16.21 11.62 -3.51
N ILE A 198 15.07 11.40 -4.18
CA ILE A 198 14.16 12.50 -4.56
C ILE A 198 13.55 13.18 -3.33
N ILE A 199 13.19 12.42 -2.30
CA ILE A 199 12.58 12.98 -1.08
C ILE A 199 13.61 13.44 -0.03
N GLY A 200 14.91 13.31 -0.34
CA GLY A 200 16.02 13.76 0.50
C GLY A 200 16.16 12.99 1.82
N LEU A 201 15.89 11.68 1.82
CA LEU A 201 16.17 10.84 2.99
C LEU A 201 17.68 10.67 3.20
N PRO A 202 18.12 10.25 4.41
CA PRO A 202 19.51 9.85 4.68
C PRO A 202 19.90 8.60 3.89
N TRP A 203 20.14 8.82 2.60
CA TRP A 203 20.24 7.84 1.53
C TRP A 203 21.24 6.72 1.81
N VAL A 204 22.44 7.09 2.25
CA VAL A 204 23.55 6.16 2.52
C VAL A 204 23.20 5.17 3.63
N TRP A 205 22.56 5.64 4.71
CA TRP A 205 22.22 4.81 5.86
C TRP A 205 21.08 3.83 5.57
N ILE A 206 20.10 4.28 4.80
CA ILE A 206 18.98 3.44 4.35
C ILE A 206 19.48 2.32 3.43
N LEU A 207 20.37 2.65 2.49
CA LEU A 207 20.98 1.68 1.57
C LEU A 207 21.83 0.63 2.30
N LEU A 208 22.64 1.06 3.27
CA LEU A 208 23.44 0.17 4.12
C LEU A 208 22.54 -0.75 4.95
N GLY A 209 21.47 -0.21 5.54
CA GLY A 209 20.47 -0.99 6.26
C GLY A 209 19.84 -2.06 5.38
N PHE A 210 19.39 -1.70 4.17
CA PHE A 210 18.81 -2.65 3.22
C PHE A 210 19.80 -3.71 2.74
N LEU A 211 21.04 -3.34 2.46
CA LEU A 211 22.09 -4.26 2.03
C LEU A 211 22.44 -5.27 3.12
N VAL A 212 22.63 -4.80 4.36
CA VAL A 212 22.93 -5.65 5.52
C VAL A 212 21.76 -6.58 5.80
N ILE A 213 20.53 -6.05 5.82
CA ILE A 213 19.33 -6.85 6.05
C ILE A 213 19.17 -7.92 4.96
N LYS A 214 19.39 -7.58 3.69
CA LYS A 214 19.30 -8.52 2.57
C LYS A 214 20.39 -9.61 2.62
N ARG A 215 21.61 -9.27 3.06
CA ARG A 215 22.76 -10.19 3.09
C ARG A 215 22.75 -11.11 4.30
N GLU A 216 22.38 -10.58 5.46
CA GLU A 216 22.56 -11.27 6.75
C GLU A 216 21.26 -11.89 7.28
N PHE A 217 20.09 -11.45 6.81
CA PHE A 217 18.80 -11.89 7.35
C PHE A 217 17.86 -12.41 6.27
N THR A 218 17.38 -13.64 6.43
CA THR A 218 16.16 -14.09 5.75
C THR A 218 14.98 -13.40 6.40
N LEU A 219 14.55 -12.28 5.82
CA LEU A 219 13.37 -11.59 6.31
C LEU A 219 12.11 -12.45 6.14
N PRO A 220 11.16 -12.41 7.09
CA PRO A 220 9.87 -13.05 6.91
C PRO A 220 9.11 -12.43 5.73
N LYS A 221 8.22 -13.23 5.14
CA LYS A 221 7.32 -12.79 4.06
C LYS A 221 6.58 -11.51 4.48
N ARG A 222 6.51 -10.53 3.58
CA ARG A 222 5.96 -9.17 3.76
C ARG A 222 6.68 -8.28 4.76
N SER A 223 7.91 -8.61 5.13
CA SER A 223 8.79 -7.75 5.93
C SER A 223 9.01 -6.36 5.31
N TYR A 224 8.95 -6.24 3.99
CA TYR A 224 9.06 -4.95 3.31
C TYR A 224 7.86 -4.03 3.54
N ASP A 225 6.71 -4.56 3.99
CA ASP A 225 5.58 -3.72 4.44
C ASP A 225 5.96 -2.94 5.71
N ALA A 226 6.93 -3.42 6.50
CA ALA A 226 7.46 -2.68 7.65
C ALA A 226 8.18 -1.38 7.24
N LEU A 227 8.53 -1.21 5.96
CA LEU A 227 9.04 0.06 5.46
C LEU A 227 8.00 1.17 5.49
N LEU A 228 6.72 0.84 5.35
CA LEU A 228 5.63 1.80 5.58
C LEU A 228 5.72 2.34 7.01
N PHE A 229 5.92 1.45 7.99
CA PHE A 229 6.05 1.84 9.39
C PHE A 229 7.31 2.68 9.65
N VAL A 230 8.47 2.23 9.20
CA VAL A 230 9.75 2.96 9.40
C VAL A 230 9.71 4.33 8.75
N LEU A 231 9.21 4.42 7.52
CA LEU A 231 9.10 5.69 6.79
C LEU A 231 8.04 6.60 7.41
N GLY A 232 6.94 6.04 7.90
CA GLY A 232 5.91 6.76 8.66
C GLY A 232 6.47 7.39 9.94
N LEU A 233 7.20 6.60 10.73
CA LEU A 233 7.89 7.12 11.93
C LEU A 233 8.90 8.20 11.57
N TYR A 234 9.68 8.01 10.51
CA TYR A 234 10.63 9.03 10.07
C TYR A 234 9.93 10.36 9.75
N PHE A 235 8.81 10.32 9.03
CA PHE A 235 8.05 11.53 8.73
C PHE A 235 7.35 12.15 9.95
N LEU A 236 6.96 11.35 10.95
CA LEU A 236 6.36 11.85 12.19
C LEU A 236 7.38 12.54 13.11
N LEU A 237 8.65 12.13 13.05
CA LEU A 237 9.72 12.58 13.95
C LEU A 237 10.64 13.65 13.34
N ARG A 238 10.42 13.99 12.07
CA ARG A 238 11.17 15.02 11.34
C ARG A 238 10.49 16.37 11.47
#